data_AF-A0A382JMY0-F1
#
_entry.id   AF-A0A382JMY0-F1
#
_cell.length_a   1.000
_cell.length_b   1.000
_cell.length_c   1.000
_cell.angle_alpha   90.00
_cell.angle_beta   90.00
_cell.angle_gamma   90.00
#
_symmetry.space_group_name_H-M   'P 1'
#
loop_
_entity.id
_entity.type
_entity.pdbx_description
1 polymer ?
#
loop_
_entity_poly.entity_id
_entity_poly.type
_entity_poly.pdbx_seq_one_letter_code
_entity_poly.pdbx_strand_id
1 'polypeptide(L)'
;MNHAKLYDNFKDKFDCEKLISQLKKHKGVRRSSDIPTEDTEYGDKAVWRKTVGDLWKSVGYTELDSVEWWNLYSGEHFDSDFVTQFENLVNADKFMCWVSSINPGKCVPNHYDIVPEYSKLKDDPKMVRFAFFIDKPETGKVFIIKDQAFHMCNQGDCYVWNKWDEWHMGMNTSSSIKYIWNFIGLKRKEGGDVLKFRHFF
;
A
#
# COMPACT_ATOMS: atom_id res chain seq x y z
N MET A 1 -15.13 6.45 -15.21
CA MET A 1 -15.64 6.27 -13.83
C MET A 1 -14.41 6.25 -12.93
N ASN A 2 -14.38 7.02 -11.84
CA ASN A 2 -13.18 7.09 -10.98
C ASN A 2 -12.90 5.72 -10.32
N HIS A 3 -11.64 5.29 -10.27
CA HIS A 3 -11.21 3.99 -9.72
C HIS A 3 -10.98 4.01 -8.20
N ALA A 4 -10.80 5.20 -7.63
CA ALA A 4 -10.91 5.45 -6.21
C ALA A 4 -11.63 6.77 -5.94
N LYS A 5 -12.23 6.86 -4.75
CA LYS A 5 -12.99 8.02 -4.30
C LYS A 5 -12.38 8.54 -3.01
N LEU A 6 -12.35 9.87 -2.84
CA LEU A 6 -11.97 10.45 -1.56
C LEU A 6 -12.95 9.95 -0.50
N TYR A 7 -12.41 9.35 0.55
CA TYR A 7 -13.16 8.85 1.70
C TYR A 7 -13.34 9.96 2.73
N ASP A 8 -12.24 10.56 3.16
CA ASP A 8 -12.19 11.71 4.08
C ASP A 8 -10.78 12.35 4.02
N ASN A 9 -10.60 13.49 4.68
CA ASN A 9 -9.28 14.02 5.03
C ASN A 9 -9.06 13.90 6.55
N PHE A 10 -8.03 13.14 6.95
CA PHE A 10 -7.73 12.81 8.34
C PHE A 10 -6.61 13.65 8.97
N LYS A 11 -6.20 14.76 8.37
CA LYS A 11 -5.04 15.55 8.86
C LYS A 11 -5.16 15.95 10.35
N ASP A 12 -6.37 16.23 10.81
CA ASP A 12 -6.66 16.67 12.19
C ASP A 12 -7.05 15.49 13.11
N LYS A 13 -7.18 14.28 12.54
CA LYS A 13 -7.62 13.05 13.23
C LYS A 13 -6.52 11.99 13.31
N PHE A 14 -5.42 12.16 12.59
CA PHE A 14 -4.30 11.24 12.49
C PHE A 14 -2.99 12.02 12.39
N ASP A 15 -2.06 11.78 13.32
CA ASP A 15 -0.80 12.54 13.41
C ASP A 15 0.23 12.03 12.37
N CYS A 16 0.10 12.49 11.13
CA CYS A 16 0.98 12.12 10.03
C CYS A 16 2.44 12.51 10.30
N GLU A 17 2.69 13.65 10.95
CA GLU A 17 4.06 14.13 11.22
C GLU A 17 4.76 13.24 12.25
N LYS A 18 4.06 12.86 13.33
CA LYS A 18 4.58 11.90 14.30
C LYS A 18 4.87 10.55 13.64
N LEU A 19 3.95 10.03 12.82
CA LEU A 19 4.18 8.79 12.08
C LEU A 19 5.45 8.90 11.20
N ILE A 20 5.54 9.92 10.35
CA ILE A 20 6.70 10.13 9.47
C ILE A 20 8.00 10.25 10.26
N SER A 21 7.98 10.89 11.44
CA SER A 21 9.16 10.98 12.30
C SER A 21 9.65 9.62 12.80
N GLN A 22 8.75 8.65 12.99
CA GLN A 22 9.11 7.27 13.32
C GLN A 22 9.66 6.55 12.09
N LEU A 23 8.97 6.63 10.95
CA LEU A 23 9.37 5.96 9.70
C LEU A 23 10.79 6.35 9.27
N LYS A 24 11.18 7.62 9.41
CA LYS A 24 12.53 8.12 9.06
C LYS A 24 13.67 7.49 9.85
N LYS A 25 13.39 6.84 10.99
CA LYS A 25 14.39 6.16 11.82
C LYS A 25 14.74 4.77 11.30
N HIS A 26 13.98 4.27 10.33
CA HIS A 26 14.10 2.90 9.84
C HIS A 26 14.23 2.84 8.32
N LYS A 27 14.88 1.79 7.83
CA LYS A 27 14.96 1.51 6.39
C LYS A 27 13.76 0.73 5.87
N GLY A 28 13.06 -0.03 6.73
CA GLY A 28 12.00 -0.94 6.30
C GLY A 28 12.55 -2.21 5.68
N VAL A 29 11.66 -2.98 5.06
CA VAL A 29 12.02 -4.19 4.32
C VAL A 29 12.03 -3.89 2.83
N ARG A 30 13.20 -4.03 2.19
CA ARG A 30 13.38 -3.76 0.76
C ARG A 30 12.48 -4.65 -0.09
N ARG A 31 11.94 -4.07 -1.15
CA ARG A 31 11.19 -4.74 -2.21
C ARG A 31 11.72 -4.23 -3.55
N SER A 32 11.95 -5.15 -4.45
CA SER A 32 12.50 -4.87 -5.76
C SER A 32 12.26 -6.09 -6.64
N SER A 33 12.31 -5.90 -7.95
CA SER A 33 12.21 -6.98 -8.93
C SER A 33 13.46 -7.86 -8.97
N ASP A 34 14.59 -7.42 -8.38
CA ASP A 34 15.86 -8.18 -8.32
C ASP A 34 15.96 -9.17 -7.16
N ILE A 35 15.04 -9.10 -6.21
CA ILE A 35 15.04 -10.00 -5.07
C ILE A 35 14.67 -11.40 -5.59
N PRO A 36 15.55 -12.40 -5.44
CA PRO A 36 15.27 -13.74 -5.91
C PRO A 36 13.95 -14.23 -5.32
N THR A 37 13.15 -14.91 -6.14
CA THR A 37 12.08 -15.75 -5.61
C THR A 37 12.76 -16.79 -4.74
N GLU A 38 12.64 -16.68 -3.42
CA GLU A 38 12.98 -17.81 -2.58
C GLU A 38 12.14 -19.00 -3.06
N ASP A 39 12.75 -20.19 -3.16
CA ASP A 39 12.07 -21.46 -3.49
C ASP A 39 11.00 -21.86 -2.44
N THR A 40 10.74 -20.97 -1.48
CA THR A 40 9.78 -21.08 -0.38
C THR A 40 8.42 -20.46 -0.70
N GLU A 41 8.26 -19.74 -1.82
CA GLU A 41 6.96 -19.20 -2.23
C GLU A 41 6.12 -20.24 -2.98
N TYR A 42 4.92 -20.51 -2.46
CA TYR A 42 3.97 -21.44 -3.03
C TYR A 42 2.63 -20.77 -3.36
N GLY A 43 1.87 -21.37 -4.28
CA GLY A 43 0.50 -20.95 -4.62
C GLY A 43 0.45 -19.62 -5.39
N ASP A 44 -0.56 -18.80 -5.08
CA ASP A 44 -0.89 -17.56 -5.81
C ASP A 44 0.30 -16.59 -5.89
N LYS A 45 1.14 -16.52 -4.84
CA LYS A 45 2.32 -15.62 -4.80
C LYS A 45 3.39 -15.99 -5.84
N ALA A 46 3.67 -17.27 -6.02
CA ALA A 46 4.65 -17.74 -7.00
C ALA A 46 4.19 -17.44 -8.44
N VAL A 47 2.91 -17.69 -8.72
CA VAL A 47 2.29 -17.39 -10.02
C VAL A 47 2.36 -15.89 -10.31
N TRP A 48 2.06 -15.06 -9.32
CA TRP A 48 2.12 -13.62 -9.44
C TRP A 48 3.52 -13.10 -9.71
N ARG A 49 4.51 -13.52 -8.91
CA ARG A 49 5.89 -13.05 -9.11
C ARG A 49 6.40 -13.38 -10.49
N LYS A 50 6.11 -14.58 -10.97
CA LYS A 50 6.43 -14.95 -12.35
C LYS A 50 5.70 -14.03 -13.33
N THR A 51 4.38 -13.86 -13.20
CA THR A 51 3.56 -13.11 -14.15
C THR A 51 3.92 -11.63 -14.21
N VAL A 52 3.94 -10.95 -13.06
CA VAL A 52 4.25 -9.51 -12.96
C VAL A 52 5.73 -9.26 -13.21
N GLY A 53 6.62 -10.11 -12.71
CA GLY A 53 8.05 -10.00 -12.94
C GLY A 53 8.42 -10.20 -14.42
N ASP A 54 7.85 -11.20 -15.09
CA ASP A 54 8.05 -11.41 -16.54
C ASP A 54 7.48 -10.24 -17.35
N LEU A 55 6.31 -9.72 -16.97
CA LEU A 55 5.71 -8.54 -17.59
C LEU A 55 6.66 -7.35 -17.50
N TRP A 56 7.15 -7.01 -16.31
CA TRP A 56 8.08 -5.89 -16.11
C TRP A 56 9.34 -6.03 -16.98
N LYS A 57 9.96 -7.21 -17.02
CA LYS A 57 11.13 -7.48 -17.87
C LYS A 57 10.80 -7.27 -19.35
N SER A 58 9.66 -7.79 -19.82
CA SER A 58 9.25 -7.68 -21.23
C SER A 58 8.99 -6.25 -21.71
N VAL A 59 8.73 -5.31 -20.80
CA VAL A 59 8.45 -3.91 -21.14
C VAL A 59 9.60 -2.95 -20.80
N GLY A 60 10.79 -3.49 -20.51
CA GLY A 60 12.02 -2.70 -20.39
C GLY A 60 12.47 -2.39 -18.96
N TYR A 61 11.81 -2.94 -17.92
CA TYR A 61 12.38 -2.96 -16.57
C TYR A 61 13.44 -4.07 -16.47
N THR A 62 14.54 -3.90 -17.19
CA THR A 62 15.64 -4.87 -17.27
C THR A 62 16.73 -4.56 -16.24
N GLU A 63 16.98 -3.28 -15.98
CA GLU A 63 17.89 -2.79 -14.94
C GLU A 63 17.09 -2.43 -13.68
N LEU A 64 17.08 -3.37 -12.74
CA LEU A 64 16.17 -3.40 -11.60
C LEU A 64 16.55 -2.41 -10.49
N ASP A 65 17.62 -1.62 -10.67
CA ASP A 65 17.97 -0.54 -9.75
C ASP A 65 16.86 0.52 -9.70
N SER A 66 16.15 0.77 -10.79
CA SER A 66 15.04 1.74 -10.82
C SER A 66 13.74 1.22 -10.19
N VAL A 67 13.61 -0.10 -9.99
CA VAL A 67 12.43 -0.76 -9.45
C VAL A 67 12.67 -1.11 -7.98
N GLU A 68 12.42 -0.14 -7.10
CA GLU A 68 12.66 -0.31 -5.67
C GLU A 68 11.64 0.44 -4.83
N TRP A 69 11.16 -0.23 -3.79
CA TRP A 69 10.44 0.38 -2.69
C TRP A 69 10.74 -0.33 -1.38
N TRP A 70 10.34 0.27 -0.27
CA TRP A 70 10.53 -0.33 1.05
C TRP A 70 9.20 -0.35 1.78
N ASN A 71 8.91 -1.47 2.45
CA ASN A 71 7.73 -1.58 3.28
C ASN A 71 8.10 -1.42 4.74
N LEU A 72 7.41 -0.53 5.44
CA LEU A 72 7.50 -0.33 6.89
C LEU A 72 6.23 -0.88 7.54
N TYR A 73 6.41 -1.61 8.63
CA TYR A 73 5.36 -2.39 9.28
C TYR A 73 5.13 -1.95 10.73
N SER A 74 3.87 -2.02 11.15
CA SER A 74 3.41 -1.74 12.51
C SER A 74 4.08 -2.64 13.54
N GLY A 75 4.46 -2.08 14.69
CA GLY A 75 5.13 -2.81 15.78
C GLY A 75 6.62 -3.08 15.56
N GLU A 76 7.11 -2.87 14.34
CA GLU A 76 8.54 -3.00 13.99
C GLU A 76 9.16 -1.64 13.64
N HIS A 77 8.45 -0.85 12.84
CA HIS A 77 8.96 0.38 12.25
C HIS A 77 8.19 1.64 12.69
N PHE A 78 6.99 1.47 13.25
CA PHE A 78 6.16 2.52 13.83
C PHE A 78 5.17 1.92 14.83
N ASP A 79 4.62 2.76 15.70
CA ASP A 79 3.73 2.32 16.79
C ASP A 79 2.42 1.69 16.25
N SER A 80 2.02 0.56 16.83
CA SER A 80 0.80 -0.14 16.41
C SER A 80 -0.50 0.64 16.68
N ASP A 81 -0.46 1.64 17.55
CA ASP A 81 -1.61 2.50 17.83
C ASP A 81 -2.09 3.26 16.59
N PHE A 82 -1.19 3.57 15.64
CA PHE A 82 -1.58 4.18 14.36
C PHE A 82 -2.50 3.27 13.55
N VAL A 83 -2.28 1.96 13.60
CA VAL A 83 -3.16 0.99 12.91
C VAL A 83 -4.53 0.99 13.56
N THR A 84 -4.59 0.85 14.89
CA THR A 84 -5.86 0.86 15.64
C THR A 84 -6.65 2.15 15.42
N GLN A 85 -5.94 3.29 15.39
CA GLN A 85 -6.54 4.59 15.06
C GLN A 85 -7.13 4.59 13.65
N PHE A 86 -6.38 4.09 12.66
CA PHE A 86 -6.85 4.03 11.27
C PHE A 86 -8.06 3.10 11.11
N GLU A 87 -8.04 1.89 11.69
CA GLU A 87 -9.16 0.94 11.68
C GLU A 87 -10.46 1.59 12.16
N ASN A 88 -10.38 2.41 13.20
CA ASN A 88 -11.53 3.14 13.74
C ASN A 88 -11.99 4.27 12.82
N LEU A 89 -11.06 5.00 12.19
CA LEU A 89 -11.37 6.07 11.24
C LEU A 89 -12.10 5.56 9.99
N VAL A 90 -11.75 4.36 9.50
CA VAL A 90 -12.33 3.79 8.28
C VAL A 90 -13.39 2.71 8.54
N ASN A 91 -13.68 2.42 9.80
CA ASN A 91 -14.62 1.38 10.24
C ASN A 91 -14.34 0.00 9.58
N ALA A 92 -13.09 -0.42 9.57
CA ALA A 92 -12.67 -1.70 9.00
C ALA A 92 -11.58 -2.34 9.85
N ASP A 93 -11.60 -3.67 9.95
CA ASP A 93 -10.56 -4.43 10.64
C ASP A 93 -9.40 -4.72 9.69
N LYS A 94 -8.18 -4.50 10.15
CA LYS A 94 -6.95 -4.71 9.39
C LYS A 94 -6.84 -6.17 8.99
N PHE A 95 -6.74 -6.38 7.69
CA PHE A 95 -6.21 -7.60 7.12
C PHE A 95 -4.70 -7.45 6.87
N MET A 96 -4.29 -6.37 6.18
CA MET A 96 -2.89 -5.98 6.00
C MET A 96 -2.72 -4.47 6.10
N CYS A 97 -1.63 -4.01 6.71
CA CYS A 97 -1.32 -2.58 6.80
C CYS A 97 0.20 -2.38 6.76
N TRP A 98 0.64 -1.44 5.93
CA TRP A 98 2.04 -1.07 5.82
C TRP A 98 2.17 0.35 5.27
N VAL A 99 3.32 0.98 5.51
CA VAL A 99 3.70 2.19 4.79
C VAL A 99 4.70 1.81 3.71
N SER A 100 4.41 2.16 2.46
CA SER A 100 5.41 2.06 1.39
C SER A 100 6.22 3.34 1.34
N SER A 101 7.54 3.21 1.25
CA SER A 101 8.45 4.31 0.93
C SER A 101 9.12 4.09 -0.42
N ILE A 102 9.22 5.16 -1.21
CA ILE A 102 9.89 5.15 -2.51
C ILE A 102 10.92 6.28 -2.50
N ASN A 103 12.20 5.94 -2.68
CA ASN A 103 13.28 6.92 -2.75
C ASN A 103 13.22 7.74 -4.05
N PRO A 104 13.77 8.97 -4.08
CA PRO A 104 13.97 9.71 -5.33
C PRO A 104 14.65 8.86 -6.41
N GLY A 105 14.13 8.94 -7.65
CA GLY A 105 14.63 8.18 -8.80
C GLY A 105 14.15 6.73 -8.87
N LYS A 106 13.33 6.27 -7.92
CA LYS A 106 12.81 4.90 -7.88
C LYS A 106 11.33 4.84 -8.23
N CYS A 107 10.87 3.67 -8.64
CA CYS A 107 9.48 3.38 -8.94
C CYS A 107 9.06 1.98 -8.50
N VAL A 108 7.74 1.79 -8.44
CA VAL A 108 7.06 0.52 -8.36
C VAL A 108 6.20 0.43 -9.63
N PRO A 109 6.59 -0.39 -10.62
CA PRO A 109 5.87 -0.49 -11.87
C PRO A 109 4.45 -1.04 -11.68
N ASN A 110 3.65 -1.02 -12.75
CA ASN A 110 2.25 -1.42 -12.69
C ASN A 110 2.09 -2.88 -12.23
N HIS A 111 1.33 -3.09 -11.15
CA HIS A 111 1.03 -4.40 -10.58
C HIS A 111 -0.27 -4.37 -9.77
N TYR A 112 -0.76 -5.53 -9.37
CA TYR A 112 -1.72 -5.69 -8.27
C TYR A 112 -1.02 -6.43 -7.12
N ASP A 113 -1.50 -6.29 -5.88
CA ASP A 113 -0.93 -7.04 -4.76
C ASP A 113 -1.55 -8.43 -4.65
N ILE A 114 -0.72 -9.44 -4.35
CA ILE A 114 -1.22 -10.73 -3.86
C ILE A 114 -0.99 -10.85 -2.36
N VAL A 115 -2.08 -11.16 -1.68
CA VAL A 115 -2.15 -11.41 -0.26
C VAL A 115 -2.38 -12.90 0.01
N PRO A 116 -2.12 -13.41 1.22
CA PRO A 116 -2.52 -14.77 1.58
C PRO A 116 -4.01 -15.00 1.29
N GLU A 117 -4.35 -16.16 0.73
CA GLU A 117 -5.73 -16.53 0.36
C GLU A 117 -6.39 -15.60 -0.67
N TYR A 118 -5.60 -14.91 -1.51
CA TYR A 118 -6.08 -14.01 -2.57
C TYR A 118 -7.24 -14.58 -3.39
N SER A 119 -7.10 -15.82 -3.89
CA SER A 119 -8.14 -16.50 -4.67
C SER A 119 -9.50 -16.60 -3.97
N LYS A 120 -9.55 -16.63 -2.63
CA LYS A 120 -10.78 -16.64 -1.84
C LYS A 120 -11.33 -15.23 -1.56
N LEU A 121 -10.44 -14.24 -1.47
CA LEU A 121 -10.76 -12.88 -1.03
C LEU A 121 -11.01 -11.89 -2.18
N LYS A 122 -10.51 -12.17 -3.39
CA LYS A 122 -10.56 -11.24 -4.54
C LYS A 122 -11.98 -10.75 -4.88
N ASP A 123 -12.99 -11.60 -4.64
CA ASP A 123 -14.39 -11.30 -4.95
C ASP A 123 -15.24 -11.09 -3.67
N ASP A 124 -14.62 -11.03 -2.48
CA ASP A 124 -15.36 -10.77 -1.23
C ASP A 124 -15.76 -9.28 -1.15
N PRO A 125 -17.07 -8.95 -1.11
CA PRO A 125 -17.55 -7.57 -1.07
C PRO A 125 -17.21 -6.82 0.22
N LYS A 126 -16.72 -7.52 1.26
CA LYS A 126 -16.26 -6.91 2.51
C LYS A 126 -14.84 -6.38 2.41
N MET A 127 -14.05 -6.83 1.45
CA MET A 127 -12.68 -6.38 1.27
C MET A 127 -12.66 -4.91 0.85
N VAL A 128 -11.84 -4.12 1.53
CA VAL A 128 -11.61 -2.71 1.24
C VAL A 128 -10.12 -2.43 1.19
N ARG A 129 -9.74 -1.49 0.32
CA ARG A 129 -8.40 -0.92 0.29
C ARG A 129 -8.47 0.58 0.37
N PHE A 130 -7.58 1.13 1.19
CA PHE A 130 -7.36 2.56 1.33
C PHE A 130 -5.92 2.90 0.96
N ALA A 131 -5.77 3.98 0.19
CA ALA A 131 -4.51 4.69 0.02
C ALA A 131 -4.60 6.01 0.80
N PHE A 132 -3.77 6.14 1.83
CA PHE A 132 -3.76 7.30 2.72
C PHE A 132 -2.46 8.10 2.53
N PHE A 133 -2.63 9.34 2.07
CA PHE A 133 -1.55 10.25 1.71
C PHE A 133 -1.06 10.98 2.97
N ILE A 134 -0.10 10.36 3.66
CA ILE A 134 0.48 10.89 4.90
C ILE A 134 1.57 11.94 4.67
N ASP A 135 2.13 11.99 3.46
CA ASP A 135 3.12 12.98 3.08
C ASP A 135 2.51 14.36 2.82
N LYS A 136 3.33 15.40 2.99
CA LYS A 136 3.00 16.73 2.47
C LYS A 136 2.99 16.71 0.93
N PRO A 137 2.12 17.51 0.28
CA PRO A 137 2.12 17.64 -1.17
C PRO A 137 3.50 18.03 -1.70
N GLU A 138 4.04 17.25 -2.65
CA GLU A 138 5.29 17.55 -3.33
C GLU A 138 5.23 17.11 -4.79
N THR A 139 5.79 17.93 -5.68
CA THR A 139 5.87 17.61 -7.11
C THR A 139 6.79 16.41 -7.32
N GLY A 140 6.38 15.49 -8.21
CA GLY A 140 7.15 14.28 -8.53
C GLY A 140 6.82 13.06 -7.66
N LYS A 141 6.02 13.23 -6.59
CA LYS A 141 5.44 12.11 -5.85
C LYS A 141 4.13 11.68 -6.50
N VAL A 142 4.16 10.59 -7.26
CA VAL A 142 3.00 10.14 -8.05
C VAL A 142 2.57 8.75 -7.61
N PHE A 143 1.26 8.57 -7.48
CA PHE A 143 0.61 7.28 -7.29
C PHE A 143 -0.52 7.15 -8.31
N ILE A 144 -0.72 5.97 -8.88
CA ILE A 144 -1.74 5.75 -9.90
C ILE A 144 -2.50 4.48 -9.55
N ILE A 145 -3.82 4.55 -9.57
CA ILE A 145 -4.72 3.39 -9.49
C ILE A 145 -5.40 3.29 -10.85
N LYS A 146 -5.06 2.26 -11.61
CA LYS A 146 -5.46 2.04 -13.00
C LYS A 146 -5.18 3.27 -13.89
N ASP A 147 -6.21 4.04 -14.26
CA ASP A 147 -6.13 5.24 -15.10
C ASP A 147 -6.28 6.55 -14.29
N GLN A 148 -6.40 6.46 -12.97
CA GLN A 148 -6.52 7.61 -12.08
C GLN A 148 -5.18 7.94 -11.42
N ALA A 149 -4.64 9.12 -11.75
CA ALA A 149 -3.40 9.62 -11.16
C ALA A 149 -3.66 10.48 -9.92
N PHE A 150 -2.78 10.32 -8.94
CA PHE A 150 -2.76 11.04 -7.67
C PHE A 150 -1.39 11.73 -7.56
N HIS A 151 -1.40 13.06 -7.55
CA HIS A 151 -0.23 13.91 -7.39
C HIS A 151 -0.63 15.16 -6.61
N MET A 152 0.29 15.73 -5.83
CA MET A 152 -0.01 16.90 -4.98
C MET A 152 -1.24 16.71 -4.06
N CYS A 153 -1.55 15.47 -3.66
CA CYS A 153 -2.63 15.19 -2.71
C CYS A 153 -2.36 15.89 -1.39
N ASN A 154 -3.41 16.38 -0.73
CA ASN A 154 -3.25 17.01 0.58
C ASN A 154 -2.78 15.96 1.59
N GLN A 155 -1.93 16.38 2.52
CA GLN A 155 -1.63 15.55 3.68
C GLN A 155 -2.94 15.22 4.40
N GLY A 156 -3.14 13.95 4.71
CA GLY A 156 -4.36 13.46 5.33
C GLY A 156 -5.43 13.00 4.34
N ASP A 157 -5.28 13.17 3.02
CA ASP A 157 -6.28 12.65 2.08
C ASP A 157 -6.28 11.12 2.10
N CYS A 158 -7.45 10.51 2.33
CA CYS A 158 -7.65 9.07 2.32
C CYS A 158 -8.58 8.68 1.17
N TYR A 159 -8.16 7.79 0.30
CA TYR A 159 -8.96 7.33 -0.83
C TYR A 159 -9.31 5.86 -0.68
N VAL A 160 -10.58 5.53 -0.87
CA VAL A 160 -11.07 4.14 -0.93
C VAL A 160 -11.15 3.68 -2.39
N TRP A 161 -10.63 2.49 -2.65
CA TRP A 161 -10.59 1.91 -4.00
C TRP A 161 -11.92 1.24 -4.31
N ASN A 162 -12.35 1.28 -5.58
CA ASN A 162 -13.56 0.56 -6.00
C ASN A 162 -13.37 -0.96 -5.92
N LYS A 163 -12.16 -1.44 -6.25
CA LYS A 163 -11.74 -2.83 -6.15
C LYS A 163 -10.41 -2.87 -5.39
N TRP A 164 -10.30 -3.74 -4.39
CA TRP A 164 -9.18 -3.70 -3.45
C TRP A 164 -7.84 -4.18 -4.06
N ASP A 165 -7.91 -5.02 -5.10
CA ASP A 165 -6.79 -5.63 -5.83
C ASP A 165 -6.56 -4.96 -7.21
N GLU A 166 -7.01 -3.71 -7.39
CA GLU A 166 -6.84 -3.00 -8.66
C GLU A 166 -5.35 -2.83 -9.02
N TRP A 167 -5.07 -2.80 -10.33
CA TRP A 167 -3.73 -2.49 -10.82
C TRP A 167 -3.33 -1.07 -10.43
N HIS A 168 -2.09 -0.91 -9.98
CA HIS A 168 -1.58 0.35 -9.48
C HIS A 168 -0.06 0.44 -9.63
N MET A 169 0.46 1.65 -9.51
CA MET A 169 1.89 1.94 -9.56
C MET A 169 2.24 3.18 -8.73
N GLY A 170 3.52 3.32 -8.40
CA GLY A 170 4.03 4.48 -7.70
C GLY A 170 5.39 4.89 -8.25
N MET A 171 5.67 6.18 -8.27
CA MET A 171 6.99 6.68 -8.64
C MET A 171 7.35 7.91 -7.82
N ASN A 172 8.65 8.15 -7.71
CA ASN A 172 9.16 9.31 -7.03
C ASN A 172 10.26 9.99 -7.83
N THR A 173 9.91 11.08 -8.50
CA THR A 173 10.85 11.98 -9.18
C THR A 173 11.11 13.26 -8.40
N SER A 174 10.66 13.31 -7.13
CA SER A 174 10.84 14.45 -6.23
C SER A 174 12.23 14.44 -5.57
N SER A 175 12.47 15.39 -4.68
CA SER A 175 13.74 15.52 -3.95
C SER A 175 13.74 14.78 -2.60
N SER A 176 12.58 14.31 -2.15
CA SER A 176 12.42 13.67 -0.85
C SER A 176 11.77 12.29 -0.95
N ILE A 177 11.87 11.48 0.10
CA ILE A 177 11.23 10.16 0.14
C ILE A 177 9.71 10.33 0.07
N LYS A 178 9.05 9.52 -0.76
CA LYS A 178 7.60 9.42 -0.85
C LYS A 178 7.10 8.34 0.10
N TYR A 179 6.19 8.67 1.01
CA TYR A 179 5.48 7.74 1.87
C TYR A 179 3.99 7.64 1.51
N ILE A 180 3.45 6.41 1.47
CA ILE A 180 2.01 6.15 1.39
C ILE A 180 1.63 5.09 2.40
N TRP A 181 0.61 5.36 3.19
CA TRP A 181 -0.01 4.38 4.05
C TRP A 181 -0.99 3.53 3.24
N ASN A 182 -0.74 2.22 3.22
CA ASN A 182 -1.57 1.23 2.55
C ASN A 182 -2.31 0.40 3.60
N PHE A 183 -3.62 0.29 3.44
CA PHE A 183 -4.46 -0.51 4.31
C PHE A 183 -5.40 -1.37 3.48
N ILE A 184 -5.38 -2.67 3.72
CA ILE A 184 -6.38 -3.63 3.24
C ILE A 184 -7.10 -4.17 4.47
N GLY A 185 -8.42 -4.18 4.44
CA GLY A 185 -9.22 -4.64 5.57
C GLY A 185 -10.56 -5.20 5.19
N LEU A 186 -11.27 -5.64 6.23
CA LEU A 186 -12.64 -6.14 6.15
C LEU A 186 -13.57 -5.10 6.76
N LYS A 187 -14.58 -4.65 6.00
CA LYS A 187 -15.60 -3.73 6.52
C LYS A 187 -16.24 -4.31 7.77
N ARG A 188 -16.33 -3.51 8.83
CA ARG A 188 -17.16 -3.85 10.00
C ARG A 188 -18.63 -3.76 9.58
N LYS A 189 -19.46 -4.68 10.10
CA LYS A 189 -20.91 -4.57 9.92
C LYS A 189 -21.41 -3.26 10.54
N GLU A 190 -22.29 -2.55 9.86
CA GLU A 190 -23.09 -1.51 10.51
C GLU A 190 -23.86 -2.17 11.67
N GLY A 191 -23.60 -1.74 12.91
CA GLY A 191 -24.20 -2.33 14.11
C GLY A 191 -23.34 -3.31 14.91
N GLY A 192 -22.04 -3.44 14.62
CA GLY A 192 -21.07 -4.00 15.58
C GLY A 192 -21.16 -5.51 15.76
N ASP A 193 -20.56 -6.26 14.85
CA ASP A 193 -19.96 -7.56 15.18
C ASP A 193 -18.82 -7.87 14.21
N VAL A 194 -17.62 -8.04 14.78
CA VAL A 194 -16.36 -8.30 14.09
C VAL A 194 -16.27 -9.78 13.72
N LEU A 195 -16.08 -10.09 12.43
CA LEU A 195 -15.57 -11.40 12.02
C LEU A 195 -14.09 -11.48 12.44
N LYS A 196 -13.84 -12.04 13.62
CA LYS A 196 -12.48 -12.30 14.10
C LYS A 196 -11.82 -13.37 13.21
N PHE A 197 -10.99 -12.95 12.26
CA PHE A 197 -10.00 -13.85 11.68
C PHE A 197 -8.78 -13.88 12.61
N ARG A 198 -8.41 -15.08 13.05
CA ARG A 198 -7.22 -15.30 13.87
C ARG A 198 -6.00 -14.84 13.07
N HIS A 199 -5.14 -14.06 13.74
CA HIS A 199 -3.85 -13.62 13.21
C HIS A 199 -3.05 -14.86 12.76
N PHE A 200 -2.61 -14.88 11.51
CA PHE A 200 -1.51 -15.73 11.08
C PHE A 200 -0.29 -14.82 10.91
N PHE A 201 0.71 -15.07 11.75
CA PHE A 201 2.05 -14.50 11.66
C PHE A 201 2.75 -15.06 10.41
#